data_AF-A0A954Z590-F1
#
_entry.id   AF-A0A954Z590-F1
#
_cell.length_a   1.000
_cell.length_b   1.000
_cell.length_c   1.000
_cell.angle_alpha   90.00
_cell.angle_beta   90.00
_cell.angle_gamma   90.00
#
_symmetry.space_group_name_H-M   'P 1'
#
loop_
_entity.id
_entity.type
_entity.pdbx_description
1 polymer ?
#
loop_
_entity_poly.entity_id
_entity_poly.type
_entity_poly.pdbx_seq_one_letter_code
_entity_poly.pdbx_strand_id
1 'polypeptide(L)'
;MIRNATEGMGSLNVLGGPLATCGESPMTGFYRDGCCNTGPDDLGVHSVCVQVTAEFLAFSKSRGNDLSTPNPQWGFPGLKPGDRWCLCAARWAEAYAAGAAP
;
A
#
# COMPACT_ATOMS: atom_id res chain seq x y z
N MET A 1 -11.29 32.65 7.82
CA MET A 1 -10.80 31.51 8.62
C MET A 1 -9.32 31.33 8.29
N ILE A 2 -8.44 31.71 9.21
CA ILE A 2 -6.99 31.63 9.01
C ILE A 2 -6.59 30.18 9.26
N ARG A 3 -6.12 29.47 8.24
CA ARG A 3 -5.48 28.15 8.44
C ARG A 3 -4.12 28.41 9.08
N ASN A 4 -3.89 27.82 10.24
CA ASN A 4 -2.65 27.97 11.01
C ASN A 4 -1.49 27.35 10.23
N ALA A 5 -0.41 28.10 10.05
CA ALA A 5 0.74 27.73 9.21
C ALA A 5 1.74 26.77 9.88
N THR A 6 1.28 25.91 10.80
CA THR A 6 2.17 25.05 11.63
C THR A 6 1.81 23.56 11.62
N GLU A 7 0.81 23.11 10.85
CA GLU A 7 0.68 21.70 10.50
C GLU A 7 1.25 21.53 9.09
N GLY A 8 2.43 20.92 8.96
CA GLY A 8 2.98 20.56 7.66
C GLY A 8 1.92 19.79 6.88
N MET A 9 1.62 20.19 5.64
CA MET A 9 0.58 19.56 4.83
C MET A 9 0.95 18.09 4.59
N GLY A 10 0.48 17.20 5.46
CA GLY A 10 0.59 15.76 5.28
C GLY A 10 -0.13 15.34 4.00
N SER A 11 0.20 14.14 3.52
CA SER A 11 -0.44 13.58 2.32
C SER A 11 -1.96 13.56 2.47
N LEU A 12 -2.65 13.73 1.34
CA LEU A 12 -4.11 13.69 1.28
C LEU A 12 -4.57 12.33 0.75
N ASN A 13 -5.73 11.88 1.23
CA ASN A 13 -6.44 10.76 0.66
C ASN A 13 -7.21 11.18 -0.61
N VAL A 14 -7.77 10.20 -1.32
CA VAL A 14 -8.51 10.41 -2.59
C VAL A 14 -9.78 11.27 -2.45
N LEU A 15 -10.26 11.52 -1.23
CA LEU A 15 -11.40 12.40 -0.92
C LEU A 15 -10.96 13.83 -0.58
N GLY A 16 -9.66 14.14 -0.65
CA GLY A 16 -9.10 15.46 -0.36
C GLY A 16 -8.91 15.76 1.14
N GLY A 17 -9.16 14.78 2.02
CA GLY A 17 -8.88 14.88 3.46
C GLY A 17 -7.50 14.33 3.84
N PRO A 18 -7.09 14.41 5.11
CA PRO A 18 -5.82 13.83 5.57
C PRO A 18 -5.71 12.34 5.29
N LEU A 19 -4.52 11.87 4.88
CA LEU A 19 -4.25 10.45 4.69
C LEU A 19 -4.26 9.71 6.03
N ALA A 20 -5.04 8.65 6.12
CA ALA A 20 -5.11 7.80 7.30
C ALA A 20 -4.08 6.66 7.23
N THR A 21 -3.71 6.13 8.39
CA THR A 21 -2.88 4.92 8.51
C THR A 21 -3.53 3.74 7.79
N CYS A 22 -2.75 3.06 6.94
CA CYS A 22 -3.17 1.85 6.26
C CYS A 22 -2.98 0.61 7.16
N GLY A 23 -1.76 0.39 7.70
CA GLY A 23 -1.45 -0.77 8.53
C GLY A 23 -0.10 -0.69 9.27
N GLU A 24 -0.08 -1.15 10.52
CA GLU A 24 1.10 -1.11 11.40
C GLU A 24 1.60 -2.51 11.80
N SER A 25 0.79 -3.54 11.55
CA SER A 25 1.13 -4.95 11.81
C SER A 25 0.49 -5.83 10.73
N PRO A 26 1.22 -6.11 9.63
CA PRO A 26 2.59 -5.69 9.35
C PRO A 26 2.74 -4.19 9.04
N MET A 27 3.90 -3.60 9.37
CA MET A 27 4.20 -2.21 9.04
C MET A 27 4.29 -2.02 7.52
N THR A 28 3.39 -1.21 6.97
CA THR A 28 3.30 -0.98 5.52
C THR A 28 3.81 0.40 5.10
N GLY A 29 3.61 0.76 3.83
CA GLY A 29 4.09 1.99 3.21
C GLY A 29 5.48 1.82 2.61
N PHE A 30 5.76 2.53 1.52
CA PHE A 30 7.10 2.53 0.91
C PHE A 30 8.16 2.99 1.91
N TYR A 31 7.85 4.06 2.66
CA TYR A 31 8.72 4.61 3.71
C TYR A 31 8.61 3.89 5.07
N ARG A 32 7.82 2.81 5.17
CA ARG A 32 7.58 2.04 6.40
C ARG A 32 7.05 2.89 7.58
N ASP A 33 6.15 3.82 7.28
CA ASP A 33 5.48 4.71 8.24
C ASP A 33 4.01 4.34 8.50
N GLY A 34 3.56 3.20 7.96
CA GLY A 34 2.20 2.69 8.08
C GLY A 34 1.17 3.36 7.16
N CYS A 35 1.57 4.38 6.40
CA CYS A 35 0.73 5.14 5.48
C CYS A 35 1.11 4.85 4.02
N CYS A 36 0.18 5.05 3.09
CA CYS A 36 0.47 4.94 1.66
C CYS A 36 1.03 6.24 1.08
N ASN A 37 1.98 6.82 1.82
CA ASN A 37 2.78 7.94 1.38
C ASN A 37 3.68 7.50 0.22
N THR A 38 3.83 8.39 -0.76
CA THR A 38 4.66 8.18 -1.94
C THR A 38 5.48 9.43 -2.22
N GLY A 39 6.45 9.34 -3.11
CA GLY A 39 7.35 10.44 -3.44
C GLY A 39 8.30 10.06 -4.59
N PRO A 40 9.28 10.92 -4.90
CA PRO A 40 10.17 10.72 -6.05
C PRO A 40 10.95 9.38 -6.04
N ASP A 41 11.24 8.84 -4.86
CA ASP A 41 11.96 7.58 -4.69
C ASP A 41 11.07 6.34 -4.91
N ASP A 42 9.75 6.50 -4.77
CA ASP A 42 8.78 5.42 -4.89
C ASP A 42 8.27 5.29 -6.33
N LEU A 43 9.11 4.73 -7.19
CA LEU A 43 8.78 4.50 -8.60
C LEU A 43 7.58 3.55 -8.80
N GLY A 44 7.27 2.71 -7.79
CA GLY A 44 6.13 1.81 -7.80
C GLY A 44 4.80 2.48 -7.45
N VAL A 45 4.86 3.67 -6.84
CA VAL A 45 3.71 4.46 -6.39
C VAL A 45 2.80 3.62 -5.47
N HIS A 46 3.32 3.22 -4.31
CA HIS A 46 2.64 2.44 -3.27
C HIS A 46 1.58 3.29 -2.54
N SER A 47 0.59 3.77 -3.29
CA SER A 47 -0.42 4.75 -2.87
C SER A 47 -1.81 4.15 -2.64
N VAL A 48 -2.01 2.86 -2.92
CA VAL A 48 -3.30 2.18 -2.78
C VAL A 48 -3.29 1.32 -1.52
N CYS A 49 -4.00 1.74 -0.48
CA CYS A 49 -4.22 0.88 0.70
C CYS A 49 -5.22 -0.21 0.35
N VAL A 50 -4.82 -1.47 0.48
CA VAL A 50 -5.67 -2.65 0.24
C VAL A 50 -5.74 -3.52 1.49
N GLN A 51 -6.83 -4.26 1.65
CA GLN A 51 -6.87 -5.43 2.51
C GLN A 51 -6.74 -6.67 1.63
N VAL A 52 -5.62 -7.38 1.71
CA VAL A 52 -5.33 -8.44 0.74
C VAL A 52 -6.22 -9.68 0.95
N THR A 53 -6.54 -10.35 -0.14
CA THR A 53 -7.28 -11.63 -0.17
C THR A 53 -6.40 -12.77 -0.63
N ALA A 54 -6.83 -14.02 -0.43
CA ALA A 54 -6.07 -15.19 -0.90
C ALA A 54 -5.97 -15.21 -2.44
N GLU A 55 -7.06 -14.83 -3.11
CA GLU A 55 -7.20 -14.74 -4.56
C GLU A 55 -6.25 -13.69 -5.13
N PHE A 56 -6.21 -12.49 -4.53
CA PHE A 56 -5.28 -11.44 -4.95
C PHE A 56 -3.82 -11.86 -4.74
N LEU A 57 -3.47 -12.46 -3.59
CA LEU A 57 -2.10 -12.90 -3.33
C LEU A 57 -1.64 -13.97 -4.34
N ALA A 58 -2.50 -14.92 -4.67
CA ALA A 58 -2.23 -15.93 -5.71
C ALA A 58 -2.07 -15.28 -7.09
N PHE A 59 -2.98 -14.37 -7.46
CA PHE A 59 -2.90 -13.63 -8.72
C PHE A 59 -1.61 -12.81 -8.82
N SER A 60 -1.32 -12.00 -7.80
CA SER A 60 -0.15 -11.13 -7.73
C SER A 60 1.14 -11.93 -7.87
N LYS A 61 1.24 -13.07 -7.16
CA LYS A 61 2.37 -14.00 -7.28
C LYS A 61 2.51 -14.57 -8.69
N SER A 62 1.41 -14.92 -9.36
CA SER A 62 1.43 -15.40 -10.74
C SER A 62 1.90 -14.34 -11.76
N ARG A 63 1.79 -13.05 -11.41
CA ARG A 63 2.26 -11.90 -12.18
C ARG A 63 3.66 -11.41 -11.77
N GLY A 64 4.40 -12.23 -11.02
CA GLY A 64 5.76 -11.92 -10.58
C GLY A 64 5.84 -10.92 -9.43
N ASN A 65 4.73 -10.64 -8.75
CA ASN A 65 4.69 -9.80 -7.55
C ASN A 65 4.30 -10.65 -6.33
N ASP A 66 5.26 -11.45 -5.85
CA ASP A 66 5.03 -12.33 -4.69
C ASP A 66 5.02 -11.53 -3.39
N LEU A 67 3.82 -11.24 -2.88
CA LEU A 67 3.60 -10.59 -1.59
C LEU A 67 3.36 -11.60 -0.46
N SER A 68 3.42 -12.90 -0.72
CA SER A 68 3.10 -13.96 0.24
C SER A 68 4.33 -14.58 0.90
N THR A 69 5.45 -14.67 0.16
CA THR A 69 6.69 -15.26 0.66
C THR A 69 7.43 -14.25 1.56
N PRO A 70 7.81 -14.63 2.80
CA PRO A 70 8.63 -13.77 3.65
C PRO A 70 9.99 -13.46 3.01
N ASN A 71 10.45 -12.22 3.15
CA ASN A 71 11.79 -11.81 2.75
C ASN A 71 12.50 -11.07 3.91
N PRO A 72 13.22 -11.82 4.79
CA PRO A 72 13.86 -11.27 5.98
C PRO A 72 14.91 -10.19 5.71
N GLN A 73 15.56 -10.22 4.54
CA GLN A 73 16.57 -9.21 4.16
C GLN A 73 15.97 -7.81 4.06
N TRP A 74 14.67 -7.71 3.76
CA TRP A 74 13.94 -6.45 3.65
C TRP A 74 12.96 -6.23 4.80
N GLY A 75 13.04 -7.05 5.86
CA GLY A 75 12.09 -7.01 6.97
C GLY A 75 10.64 -7.27 6.53
N PHE A 76 10.43 -7.94 5.40
CA PHE A 76 9.10 -8.22 4.86
C PHE A 76 8.59 -9.58 5.37
N PRO A 77 7.51 -9.63 6.16
CA PRO A 77 7.06 -10.87 6.79
C PRO A 77 6.29 -11.81 5.84
N GLY A 78 5.93 -11.35 4.64
CA GLY A 78 4.94 -12.02 3.80
C GLY A 78 3.53 -11.75 4.31
N LEU A 79 2.62 -11.42 3.39
CA LEU A 79 1.24 -11.06 3.72
C LEU A 79 0.33 -12.29 3.75
N LYS A 80 -0.71 -12.18 4.55
CA LYS A 80 -1.81 -13.15 4.69
C LYS A 80 -3.14 -12.47 4.38
N PRO A 81 -4.17 -13.22 3.99
CA PRO A 81 -5.51 -12.67 3.82
C PRO A 81 -5.97 -11.89 5.06
N GLY A 82 -6.47 -10.67 4.86
CA GLY A 82 -6.85 -9.75 5.92
C GLY A 82 -5.79 -8.71 6.31
N ASP A 83 -4.52 -8.91 5.93
CA ASP A 83 -3.48 -7.90 6.15
C ASP A 83 -3.76 -6.65 5.30
N ARG A 84 -3.48 -5.47 5.88
CA ARG A 84 -3.51 -4.20 5.14
C ARG A 84 -2.13 -3.86 4.61
N TRP A 85 -2.07 -3.45 3.35
CA TRP A 85 -0.82 -3.14 2.67
C TRP A 85 -0.97 -2.01 1.66
N CYS A 86 0.05 -1.16 1.54
CA CYS A 86 0.16 -0.17 0.48
C CYS A 86 0.71 -0.85 -0.78
N LEU A 87 -0.15 -1.02 -1.78
CA LEU A 87 0.15 -1.66 -3.05
C LEU A 87 0.53 -0.61 -4.10
N CYS A 88 1.47 -0.96 -5.00
CA CYS A 88 1.74 -0.18 -6.21
C CYS A 88 0.46 0.07 -7.00
N ALA A 89 0.19 1.31 -7.37
CA ALA A 89 -1.01 1.67 -8.12
C ALA A 89 -1.17 0.85 -9.42
N ALA A 90 -0.07 0.61 -10.13
CA ALA A 90 -0.07 -0.21 -11.34
C ALA A 90 -0.43 -1.68 -11.08
N ARG A 91 -0.02 -2.24 -9.94
CA ARG A 91 -0.34 -3.64 -9.57
C ARG A 91 -1.80 -3.79 -9.13
N TRP A 92 -2.35 -2.78 -8.45
CA TRP A 92 -3.78 -2.74 -8.17
C TRP A 92 -4.58 -2.67 -9.48
N ALA A 93 -4.20 -1.79 -10.41
CA ALA A 93 -4.87 -1.66 -11.70
C ALA A 93 -4.81 -2.94 -12.56
N GLU A 94 -3.66 -3.63 -12.57
CA GLU A 94 -3.49 -4.93 -13.21
C GLU A 94 -4.46 -5.98 -12.63
N ALA A 95 -4.56 -6.05 -11.31
CA ALA A 95 -5.47 -6.97 -10.63
C ALA A 95 -6.95 -6.62 -10.89
N TYR A 96 -7.29 -5.33 -10.89
CA TYR A 96 -8.64 -4.86 -11.21
C TYR A 96 -9.07 -5.26 -12.63
N ALA A 97 -8.22 -5.03 -13.62
CA ALA A 97 -8.49 -5.41 -15.01
C ALA A 97 -8.66 -6.93 -15.19
N ALA A 98 -8.03 -7.73 -14.32
CA ALA A 98 -8.15 -9.18 -14.32
C ALA A 98 -9.30 -9.72 -13.45
N GLY A 99 -10.10 -8.87 -12.81
CA GLY A 99 -11.17 -9.28 -11.89
C GLY A 99 -10.66 -9.90 -10.58
N ALA A 100 -9.41 -9.59 -10.20
CA ALA A 100 -8.72 -10.13 -9.03
C ALA A 100 -8.26 -9.03 -8.05
N ALA A 101 -8.85 -7.83 -8.12
CA ALA A 101 -8.56 -6.76 -7.17
C ALA A 101 -8.94 -7.17 -5.72
N PRO A 102 -8.08 -6.84 -4.73
CA PRO A 102 -8.36 -7.05 -3.32
C PRO A 102 -9.32 -6.01 -2.75
#